data_AF-A0A6J4FK21-F1
#
_entry.id   AF-A0A6J4FK21-F1
#
_cell.length_a   1.000
_cell.length_b   1.000
_cell.length_c   1.000
_cell.angle_alpha   90.00
_cell.angle_beta   90.00
_cell.angle_gamma   90.00
#
_symmetry.space_group_name_H-M   'P 1'
#
loop_
_entity.id
_entity.type
_entity.pdbx_description
1 polymer ?
#
loop_
_entity_poly.entity_id
_entity_poly.type
_entity_poly.pdbx_seq_one_letter_code
_entity_poly.pdbx_strand_id
1 'polypeptide(L)'
;MMTFKLARTVESKRGIMPKEFSSHQDLWRLHPQGEFLLARGGEKIPPPPYLNLSLSYACNLLCKICPSQNWLQLGRTPRRYMSKETLQNVIDVVLPFTTEIALNSWGEPLIYPYFEDILLAIRQHKCKLFVQTNATRLDDRKIALLCETYGTVSMSIDATGTLFEELRRNGQWSDVDRGVRDLLARRDPSRLAVQISPTISSSNLDSVGDLLLWAHEVGIDFANIRLYQAFTFGTEAVVSKEQLAAAMAPVLKQLGAINSRMRVYLSDEVVYPGQLPQHRPPPGPKGAATLSHFLYPVSKDHAAAHPDNLCCAPHMGLDIGVDGQMTVCCWSQMTPFDMLGTVENFADFWFGNNIKALRASLRHESTARLAQPACAICIQTATGQTRAAVAYAHGTPDGDDGMVFDRDPIPLSMILHVEGHAYRGTLPIGIRRSEYALVEDGTILSAGGAIEADTASQGRGLWGYADIDAGNTVHFSSSDNSNPLTNGRRYYLTRNP
;
A
#
# COMPACT_ATOMS: atom_id res chain seq x y z
N MET A 1 25.73 -32.92 -6.77
CA MET A 1 26.61 -32.52 -5.65
C MET A 1 27.59 -31.48 -6.17
N MET A 2 27.16 -30.22 -6.25
CA MET A 2 27.98 -29.06 -6.57
C MET A 2 27.46 -27.91 -5.71
N THR A 3 28.29 -27.52 -4.77
CA THR A 3 28.10 -26.47 -3.77
C THR A 3 28.22 -25.11 -4.45
N PHE A 4 27.08 -24.42 -4.65
CA PHE A 4 27.09 -23.00 -4.98
C PHE A 4 27.25 -22.19 -3.70
N LYS A 5 28.44 -21.60 -3.53
CA LYS A 5 28.69 -20.56 -2.53
C LYS A 5 27.78 -19.38 -2.84
N LEU A 6 26.80 -19.11 -1.97
CA LEU A 6 26.11 -17.82 -1.94
C LEU A 6 27.16 -16.72 -1.90
N ALA A 7 27.08 -15.79 -2.86
CA ALA A 7 27.86 -14.58 -2.85
C ALA A 7 27.57 -13.84 -1.54
N ARG A 8 28.65 -13.41 -0.89
CA ARG A 8 28.69 -12.84 0.45
C ARG A 8 27.64 -11.74 0.63
N THR A 9 26.86 -11.91 1.69
CA THR A 9 26.40 -10.88 2.62
C THR A 9 26.82 -9.46 2.23
N VAL A 10 25.85 -8.67 1.77
CA VAL A 10 25.85 -7.25 2.12
C VAL A 10 25.88 -7.24 3.64
N GLU A 11 27.01 -6.82 4.23
CA GLU A 11 27.06 -6.56 5.66
C GLU A 11 25.84 -5.73 6.03
N SER A 12 24.99 -6.26 6.91
CA SER A 12 23.96 -5.51 7.60
C SER A 12 24.65 -4.50 8.51
N LYS A 13 25.21 -3.45 7.92
CA LYS A 13 25.50 -2.23 8.64
C LYS A 13 24.13 -1.76 9.12
N ARG A 14 23.89 -1.91 10.43
CA ARG A 14 22.85 -1.20 11.19
C ARG A 14 22.57 0.10 10.47
N GLY A 15 21.35 0.35 10.01
CA GLY A 15 21.02 1.55 9.26
C GLY A 15 21.68 2.76 9.93
N ILE A 16 22.77 3.25 9.35
CA ILE A 16 23.57 4.29 9.96
C ILE A 16 22.79 5.56 9.65
N MET A 17 22.03 6.05 10.63
CA MET A 17 21.52 7.41 10.58
C MET A 17 22.69 8.35 10.28
N PRO A 18 22.54 9.28 9.32
CA PRO A 18 23.62 10.16 8.92
C PRO A 18 24.03 11.02 10.12
N LYS A 19 25.35 11.15 10.33
CA LYS A 19 26.01 11.74 11.52
C LYS A 19 25.57 13.16 11.92
N GLU A 20 24.77 13.85 11.11
CA GLU A 20 24.27 15.20 11.41
C GLU A 20 22.97 15.20 12.26
N PHE A 21 22.38 14.03 12.53
CA PHE A 21 21.31 13.83 13.52
C PHE A 21 21.53 12.54 14.29
N SER A 22 21.78 12.66 15.59
CA SER A 22 22.28 11.59 16.46
C SER A 22 21.20 10.72 17.10
N SER A 23 19.91 11.04 16.92
CA SER A 23 18.79 10.24 17.44
C SER A 23 17.51 10.39 16.60
N HIS A 24 16.56 9.46 16.75
CA HIS A 24 15.24 9.57 16.12
C HIS A 24 14.42 10.78 16.59
N GLN A 25 14.81 11.42 17.71
CA GLN A 25 14.11 12.61 18.24
C GLN A 25 14.20 13.77 17.28
N ASP A 26 15.33 13.88 16.57
CA ASP A 26 15.55 14.95 15.60
C ASP A 26 14.62 14.82 14.39
N LEU A 27 14.25 13.59 14.01
CA LEU A 27 13.26 13.36 12.96
C LEU A 27 11.87 13.84 13.39
N TRP A 28 11.49 13.66 14.66
CA TRP A 28 10.24 14.22 15.18
C TRP A 28 10.23 15.75 15.15
N ARG A 29 11.38 16.39 15.41
CA ARG A 29 11.51 17.86 15.36
C ARG A 29 11.41 18.46 13.95
N LEU A 30 11.42 17.64 12.91
CA LEU A 30 11.07 18.11 11.55
C LEU A 30 9.58 18.46 11.44
N HIS A 31 8.73 17.90 12.31
CA HIS A 31 7.30 18.18 12.34
C HIS A 31 7.01 19.45 13.16
N PRO A 32 6.09 20.34 12.71
CA PRO A 32 5.72 21.55 13.46
C PRO A 32 5.23 21.28 14.89
N GLN A 33 4.65 20.09 15.13
CA GLN A 33 4.23 19.60 16.45
C GLN A 33 5.23 18.59 17.06
N GLY A 34 6.51 18.67 16.71
CA GLY A 34 7.53 17.68 17.13
C GLY A 34 7.61 17.48 18.65
N GLU A 35 7.55 18.56 19.43
CA GLU A 35 7.59 18.49 20.90
C GLU A 35 6.36 17.77 21.49
N PHE A 36 5.18 17.95 20.90
CA PHE A 36 3.99 17.19 21.29
C PHE A 36 4.16 15.69 21.00
N LEU A 37 4.70 15.34 19.82
CA LEU A 37 4.94 13.95 19.44
C LEU A 37 6.02 13.29 20.32
N LEU A 38 7.08 14.02 20.68
CA LEU A 38 8.10 13.58 21.64
C LEU A 38 7.47 13.27 23.00
N ALA A 39 6.70 14.22 23.56
CA ALA A 39 6.02 14.07 24.84
C ALA A 39 5.01 12.91 24.85
N ARG A 40 4.36 12.61 23.72
CA ARG A 40 3.38 11.52 23.59
C ARG A 40 4.02 10.12 23.51
N GLY A 41 5.31 10.04 23.20
CA GLY A 41 6.04 8.76 23.11
C GLY A 41 7.25 8.78 22.17
N GLY A 42 7.43 9.85 21.38
CA GLY A 42 8.50 10.00 20.41
C GLY A 42 9.91 9.99 21.01
N GLU A 43 10.03 10.21 22.32
CA GLU A 43 11.30 10.04 23.06
C GLU A 43 11.83 8.59 23.02
N LYS A 44 10.96 7.60 22.83
CA LYS A 44 11.31 6.17 22.81
C LYS A 44 11.01 5.48 21.49
N ILE A 45 10.08 6.04 20.72
CA ILE A 45 9.55 5.42 19.51
C ILE A 45 9.89 6.34 18.33
N PRO A 46 10.64 5.87 17.32
CA PRO A 46 10.96 6.67 16.14
C PRO A 46 9.71 6.98 15.30
N PRO A 47 9.72 8.04 14.48
CA PRO A 47 8.67 8.25 13.49
C PRO A 47 8.67 7.15 12.42
N PRO A 48 7.52 6.87 11.78
CA PRO A 48 7.47 5.93 10.66
C PRO A 48 8.24 6.51 9.47
N PRO A 49 9.36 5.89 9.04
CA PRO A 49 10.14 6.40 7.92
C PRO A 49 9.51 6.08 6.56
N TYR A 50 8.60 5.09 6.48
CA TYR A 50 7.96 4.65 5.24
C TYR A 50 6.45 4.93 5.26
N LEU A 51 5.95 5.57 4.20
CA LEU A 51 4.53 5.78 3.94
C LEU A 51 4.14 5.10 2.63
N ASN A 52 3.14 4.22 2.64
CA ASN A 52 2.40 3.85 1.44
C ASN A 52 1.09 4.65 1.38
N LEU A 53 0.86 5.39 0.29
CA LEU A 53 -0.27 6.32 0.17
C LEU A 53 -1.16 5.97 -1.03
N SER A 54 -2.43 5.74 -0.74
CA SER A 54 -3.47 5.52 -1.74
C SER A 54 -4.09 6.83 -2.20
N LEU A 55 -3.72 7.26 -3.40
CA LEU A 55 -4.31 8.46 -4.02
C LEU A 55 -5.64 8.18 -4.73
N SER A 56 -5.82 6.94 -5.20
CA SER A 56 -6.93 6.57 -6.07
C SER A 56 -7.28 5.09 -5.94
N TYR A 57 -8.58 4.80 -5.94
CA TYR A 57 -9.13 3.48 -6.26
C TYR A 57 -9.61 3.39 -7.72
N ALA A 58 -9.69 4.52 -8.42
CA ALA A 58 -9.94 4.55 -9.85
C ALA A 58 -8.68 4.21 -10.66
N CYS A 59 -8.87 3.45 -11.73
CA CYS A 59 -7.86 3.15 -12.73
C CYS A 59 -8.48 3.30 -14.12
N ASN A 60 -7.69 3.77 -15.09
CA ASN A 60 -8.12 3.92 -16.48
C ASN A 60 -8.02 2.61 -17.29
N LEU A 61 -7.55 1.52 -16.69
CA LEU A 61 -7.39 0.20 -17.32
C LEU A 61 -8.30 -0.86 -16.69
N LEU A 62 -8.51 -1.95 -17.44
CA LEU A 62 -9.27 -3.14 -17.02
C LEU A 62 -8.44 -4.42 -17.23
N CYS A 63 -7.23 -4.45 -16.68
CA CYS A 63 -6.25 -5.50 -16.96
C CYS A 63 -6.75 -6.90 -16.57
N LYS A 64 -6.45 -7.89 -17.40
CA LYS A 64 -6.83 -9.30 -17.22
C LYS A 64 -6.18 -9.92 -15.96
N ILE A 65 -4.96 -9.50 -15.67
CA ILE A 65 -4.14 -9.96 -14.53
C ILE A 65 -4.38 -9.19 -13.23
N CYS A 66 -5.21 -8.13 -13.20
CA CYS A 66 -5.27 -7.22 -12.06
C CYS A 66 -6.13 -7.79 -10.92
N PRO A 67 -5.57 -8.08 -9.74
CA PRO A 67 -6.41 -8.38 -8.59
C PRO A 67 -7.17 -7.13 -8.15
N SER A 68 -6.50 -5.99 -7.93
CA SER A 68 -7.06 -4.82 -7.24
C SER A 68 -8.36 -4.30 -7.85
N GLN A 69 -8.38 -4.06 -9.16
CA GLN A 69 -9.56 -3.52 -9.84
C GLN A 69 -10.72 -4.54 -9.92
N ASN A 70 -10.41 -5.84 -9.97
CA ASN A 70 -11.41 -6.90 -9.90
C ASN A 70 -12.01 -6.99 -8.49
N TRP A 71 -11.18 -6.96 -7.45
CA TRP A 71 -11.62 -6.93 -6.05
C TRP A 71 -12.53 -5.72 -5.76
N LEU A 72 -12.16 -4.52 -6.20
CA LEU A 72 -12.99 -3.33 -6.05
C LEU A 72 -14.34 -3.46 -6.77
N GLN A 73 -14.34 -4.00 -8.00
CA GLN A 73 -15.57 -4.21 -8.76
C GLN A 73 -16.51 -5.20 -8.06
N LEU A 74 -15.97 -6.32 -7.56
CA LEU A 74 -16.74 -7.35 -6.87
C LEU A 74 -17.28 -6.86 -5.53
N GLY A 75 -16.45 -6.15 -4.76
CA GLY A 75 -16.86 -5.52 -3.51
C GLY A 75 -17.78 -4.32 -3.70
N ARG A 76 -18.17 -4.00 -4.95
CA ARG A 76 -18.93 -2.79 -5.33
C ARG A 76 -18.34 -1.51 -4.72
N THR A 77 -17.02 -1.53 -4.50
CA THR A 77 -16.30 -0.42 -3.91
C THR A 77 -16.17 0.68 -4.96
N PRO A 78 -16.60 1.91 -4.64
CA PRO A 78 -16.54 3.01 -5.58
C PRO A 78 -15.10 3.31 -5.99
N ARG A 79 -14.90 3.42 -7.29
CA ARG A 79 -13.66 3.93 -7.87
C ARG A 79 -13.62 5.44 -7.69
N ARG A 80 -12.97 5.89 -6.63
CA ARG A 80 -12.88 7.30 -6.24
C ARG A 80 -11.44 7.73 -5.99
N TYR A 81 -11.28 9.04 -5.82
CA TYR A 81 -10.02 9.69 -5.48
C TYR A 81 -10.00 10.09 -4.00
N MET A 82 -8.80 10.15 -3.43
CA MET A 82 -8.59 10.85 -2.17
C MET A 82 -9.05 12.31 -2.31
N SER A 83 -9.68 12.87 -1.28
CA SER A 83 -10.08 14.27 -1.31
C SER A 83 -8.87 15.19 -1.17
N LYS A 84 -8.98 16.43 -1.65
CA LYS A 84 -7.90 17.43 -1.47
C LYS A 84 -7.65 17.73 0.01
N GLU A 85 -8.70 17.77 0.82
CA GLU A 85 -8.62 17.97 2.26
C GLU A 85 -7.84 16.84 2.94
N THR A 86 -8.19 15.59 2.65
CA THR A 86 -7.48 14.41 3.17
C THR A 86 -6.01 14.40 2.74
N LEU A 87 -5.73 14.75 1.47
CA LEU A 87 -4.36 14.88 0.98
C LEU A 87 -3.58 15.92 1.80
N GLN A 88 -4.17 17.09 2.04
CA GLN A 88 -3.53 18.15 2.82
C GLN A 88 -3.26 17.70 4.26
N ASN A 89 -4.20 17.00 4.90
CA ASN A 89 -4.00 16.43 6.23
C ASN A 89 -2.82 15.44 6.26
N VAL A 90 -2.68 14.58 5.24
CA VAL A 90 -1.54 13.66 5.12
C VAL A 90 -0.23 14.41 4.96
N ILE A 91 -0.20 15.45 4.11
CA ILE A 91 0.97 16.30 3.91
C ILE A 91 1.41 16.92 5.22
N ASP A 92 0.49 17.52 5.97
CA ASP A 92 0.84 18.28 7.17
C ASP A 92 1.25 17.37 8.34
N VAL A 93 0.59 16.22 8.50
CA VAL A 93 0.79 15.33 9.65
C VAL A 93 1.95 14.35 9.46
N VAL A 94 2.17 13.86 8.23
CA VAL A 94 3.00 12.66 8.02
C VAL A 94 4.30 12.97 7.27
N LEU A 95 4.23 13.74 6.18
CA LEU A 95 5.40 14.00 5.34
C LEU A 95 6.57 14.72 6.03
N PRO A 96 6.41 15.54 7.09
CA PRO A 96 7.55 16.20 7.74
C PRO A 96 8.63 15.23 8.19
N PHE A 97 8.27 14.07 8.74
CA PHE A 97 9.21 13.05 9.20
C PHE A 97 9.38 11.86 8.25
N THR A 98 8.48 11.64 7.28
CA THR A 98 8.58 10.52 6.32
C THR A 98 9.84 10.60 5.48
N THR A 99 10.57 9.50 5.36
CA THR A 99 11.78 9.39 4.53
C THR A 99 11.44 8.93 3.13
N GLU A 100 10.63 7.89 2.99
CA GLU A 100 10.21 7.31 1.71
C GLU A 100 8.69 7.23 1.62
N ILE A 101 8.15 7.66 0.49
CA ILE A 101 6.73 7.56 0.17
C ILE A 101 6.54 6.72 -1.08
N ALA A 102 5.72 5.68 -0.94
CA ALA A 102 5.23 4.87 -2.03
C ALA A 102 3.83 5.32 -2.42
N LEU A 103 3.68 5.80 -3.66
CA LEU A 103 2.40 5.96 -4.33
C LEU A 103 2.09 4.64 -5.03
N ASN A 104 1.76 3.63 -4.22
CA ASN A 104 1.52 2.25 -4.63
C ASN A 104 0.19 1.78 -4.01
N SER A 105 -0.85 1.67 -4.84
CA SER A 105 -2.20 1.41 -4.34
C SER A 105 -3.07 0.69 -5.37
N TRP A 106 -4.36 0.63 -5.12
CA TRP A 106 -5.36 -0.13 -5.85
C TRP A 106 -5.74 0.48 -7.21
N GLY A 107 -5.52 1.78 -7.40
CA GLY A 107 -5.81 2.52 -8.63
C GLY A 107 -4.57 3.05 -9.35
N GLU A 108 -4.77 3.95 -10.30
CA GLU A 108 -3.69 4.60 -11.07
C GLU A 108 -3.38 5.99 -10.49
N PRO A 109 -2.17 6.26 -9.99
CA PRO A 109 -1.83 7.56 -9.41
C PRO A 109 -1.76 8.68 -10.46
N LEU A 110 -1.39 8.40 -11.72
CA LEU A 110 -1.24 9.46 -12.74
C LEU A 110 -2.57 9.99 -13.29
N ILE A 111 -3.72 9.44 -12.88
CA ILE A 111 -5.04 10.04 -13.16
C ILE A 111 -5.60 10.83 -11.97
N TYR A 112 -4.89 10.86 -10.84
CA TYR A 112 -5.32 11.58 -9.66
C TYR A 112 -5.31 13.10 -9.92
N PRO A 113 -6.43 13.82 -9.70
CA PRO A 113 -6.52 15.25 -10.02
C PRO A 113 -5.48 16.14 -9.32
N TYR A 114 -5.02 15.73 -8.14
CA TYR A 114 -4.05 16.47 -7.32
C TYR A 114 -2.66 15.79 -7.33
N PHE A 115 -2.32 15.07 -8.40
CA PHE A 115 -1.02 14.41 -8.55
C PHE A 115 0.16 15.40 -8.51
N GLU A 116 -0.03 16.59 -9.06
CA GLU A 116 0.97 17.65 -8.98
C GLU A 116 1.19 18.12 -7.54
N ASP A 117 0.11 18.37 -6.78
CA ASP A 117 0.18 18.84 -5.39
C ASP A 117 1.01 17.88 -4.52
N ILE A 118 0.78 16.57 -4.64
CA ILE A 118 1.55 15.57 -3.88
C ILE A 118 3.02 15.52 -4.33
N LEU A 119 3.34 15.60 -5.63
CA LEU A 119 4.74 15.62 -6.07
C LEU A 119 5.50 16.86 -5.58
N LEU A 120 4.84 18.02 -5.55
CA LEU A 120 5.40 19.25 -4.99
C LEU A 120 5.68 19.09 -3.49
N ALA A 121 4.73 18.52 -2.72
CA ALA A 121 4.90 18.27 -1.30
C ALA A 121 6.04 17.27 -1.02
N ILE A 122 6.12 16.18 -1.78
CA ILE A 122 7.21 15.18 -1.67
C ILE A 122 8.57 15.84 -1.85
N ARG A 123 8.71 16.71 -2.85
CA ARG A 123 9.94 17.47 -3.08
C ARG A 123 10.24 18.43 -1.93
N GLN A 124 9.26 19.18 -1.48
CA GLN A 124 9.41 20.13 -0.37
C GLN A 124 9.88 19.45 0.91
N HIS A 125 9.30 18.29 1.24
CA HIS A 125 9.67 17.51 2.41
C HIS A 125 10.88 16.58 2.19
N LYS A 126 11.49 16.62 1.00
CA LYS A 126 12.68 15.83 0.60
C LYS A 126 12.47 14.33 0.81
N CYS A 127 11.25 13.84 0.54
CA CYS A 127 10.94 12.42 0.61
C CYS A 127 11.45 11.71 -0.65
N LYS A 128 11.97 10.49 -0.50
CA LYS A 128 12.22 9.60 -1.62
C LYS A 128 10.88 9.10 -2.17
N LEU A 129 10.66 9.25 -3.47
CA LEU A 129 9.46 8.80 -4.15
C LEU A 129 9.63 7.35 -4.63
N PHE A 130 8.62 6.53 -4.42
CA PHE A 130 8.37 5.33 -5.23
C PHE A 130 6.97 5.48 -5.82
N VAL A 131 6.83 5.57 -7.14
CA VAL A 131 5.50 5.62 -7.78
C VAL A 131 5.30 4.38 -8.63
N GLN A 132 4.21 3.66 -8.43
CA GLN A 132 3.81 2.58 -9.33
C GLN A 132 2.71 3.07 -10.27
N THR A 133 2.91 2.92 -11.58
CA THR A 133 1.99 3.40 -12.61
C THR A 133 1.87 2.40 -13.76
N ASN A 134 0.72 2.40 -14.43
CA ASN A 134 0.52 1.67 -15.68
C ASN A 134 1.13 2.38 -16.91
N ALA A 135 1.76 3.54 -16.72
CA ALA A 135 2.49 4.33 -17.72
C ALA A 135 1.65 4.93 -18.89
N THR A 136 0.34 4.69 -18.95
CA THR A 136 -0.51 5.18 -20.06
C THR A 136 -0.83 6.67 -20.00
N ARG A 137 -0.46 7.35 -18.91
CA ARG A 137 -0.77 8.77 -18.65
C ARG A 137 0.47 9.63 -18.40
N LEU A 138 1.62 9.18 -18.89
CA LEU A 138 2.86 9.95 -18.94
C LEU A 138 2.75 11.02 -20.03
N ASP A 139 2.43 12.25 -19.64
CA ASP A 139 2.47 13.43 -20.51
C ASP A 139 3.63 14.35 -20.13
N ASP A 140 3.85 15.40 -20.94
CA ASP A 140 4.96 16.33 -20.76
C ASP A 140 5.03 16.96 -19.36
N ARG A 141 3.87 17.28 -18.76
CA ARG A 141 3.78 17.91 -17.45
C ARG A 141 4.13 16.92 -16.36
N LYS A 142 3.56 15.71 -16.38
CA LYS A 142 3.84 14.68 -15.38
C LYS A 142 5.28 14.20 -15.46
N ILE A 143 5.82 14.05 -16.66
CA ILE A 143 7.24 13.72 -16.86
C ILE A 143 8.12 14.82 -16.26
N ALA A 144 7.83 16.10 -16.52
CA ALA A 144 8.58 17.22 -15.94
C ALA A 144 8.63 17.13 -14.40
N LEU A 145 7.47 16.95 -13.78
CA LEU A 145 7.34 16.86 -12.33
C LEU A 145 8.08 15.64 -11.77
N LEU A 146 7.97 14.47 -12.41
CA LEU A 146 8.69 13.26 -11.99
C LEU A 146 10.21 13.46 -12.07
N CYS A 147 10.72 14.07 -13.14
CA CYS A 147 12.16 14.36 -13.30
C CYS A 147 12.72 15.29 -12.22
N GLU A 148 11.87 16.08 -11.55
CA GLU A 148 12.28 16.96 -10.45
C GLU A 148 12.39 16.24 -9.09
N THR A 149 11.96 14.97 -9.00
CA THR A 149 11.94 14.17 -7.76
C THR A 149 13.25 13.40 -7.53
N TYR A 150 13.31 12.63 -6.44
CA TYR A 150 14.35 11.64 -6.19
C TYR A 150 13.68 10.32 -5.82
N GLY A 151 14.07 9.22 -6.46
CA GLY A 151 13.52 7.90 -6.17
C GLY A 151 13.31 7.04 -7.41
N THR A 152 12.16 6.38 -7.52
CA THR A 152 11.87 5.36 -8.55
C THR A 152 10.48 5.52 -9.15
N VAL A 153 10.41 5.50 -10.48
CA VAL A 153 9.17 5.24 -11.24
C VAL A 153 9.13 3.76 -11.61
N SER A 154 8.07 3.07 -11.16
CA SER A 154 7.85 1.65 -11.38
C SER A 154 6.67 1.45 -12.32
N MET A 155 6.93 0.91 -13.49
CA MET A 155 5.93 0.81 -14.54
C MET A 155 5.44 -0.62 -14.67
N SER A 156 4.14 -0.80 -14.51
CA SER A 156 3.48 -2.09 -14.68
C SER A 156 3.28 -2.32 -16.18
N ILE A 157 4.27 -2.96 -16.82
CA ILE A 157 4.29 -3.28 -18.26
C ILE A 157 4.62 -4.77 -18.37
N ASP A 158 3.68 -5.59 -18.85
CA ASP A 158 3.81 -7.06 -18.83
C ASP A 158 4.12 -7.70 -20.18
N ALA A 159 4.08 -6.91 -21.26
CA ALA A 159 4.38 -7.29 -22.63
C ALA A 159 4.59 -6.01 -23.46
N THR A 160 4.97 -6.16 -24.72
CA THR A 160 5.07 -5.08 -25.72
C THR A 160 3.97 -5.24 -26.77
N GLY A 161 3.70 -4.19 -27.56
CA GLY A 161 2.82 -4.26 -28.73
C GLY A 161 1.36 -4.66 -28.42
N THR A 162 0.77 -5.45 -29.31
CA THR A 162 -0.64 -5.87 -29.19
C THR A 162 -0.90 -6.72 -27.94
N LEU A 163 0.06 -7.55 -27.52
CA LEU A 163 -0.09 -8.36 -26.32
C LEU A 163 -0.19 -7.50 -25.05
N PHE A 164 0.49 -6.35 -24.99
CA PHE A 164 0.27 -5.37 -23.93
C PHE A 164 -1.18 -4.92 -23.89
N GLU A 165 -1.75 -4.55 -25.04
CA GLU A 165 -3.10 -3.99 -25.15
C GLU A 165 -4.18 -5.03 -24.80
N GLU A 166 -3.93 -6.30 -25.12
CA GLU A 166 -4.77 -7.44 -24.73
C GLU A 166 -4.78 -7.66 -23.21
N LEU A 167 -3.59 -7.70 -22.59
CA LEU A 167 -3.45 -7.95 -21.14
C LEU A 167 -3.90 -6.74 -20.31
N ARG A 168 -3.61 -5.54 -20.81
CA ARG A 168 -3.88 -4.24 -20.17
C ARG A 168 -4.92 -3.46 -20.96
N ARG A 169 -6.10 -4.06 -21.08
CA ARG A 169 -7.26 -3.49 -21.79
C ARG A 169 -7.49 -2.02 -21.46
N ASN A 170 -7.80 -1.25 -22.51
CA ASN A 170 -7.87 0.21 -22.58
C ASN A 170 -6.51 0.92 -22.62
N GLY A 171 -5.40 0.20 -22.49
CA GLY A 171 -4.06 0.72 -22.72
C GLY A 171 -3.75 0.75 -24.21
N GLN A 172 -2.92 1.72 -24.62
CA GLN A 172 -2.39 1.83 -25.96
C GLN A 172 -0.87 1.72 -25.86
N TRP A 173 -0.27 0.73 -26.54
CA TRP A 173 1.17 0.50 -26.43
C TRP A 173 1.98 1.70 -26.92
N SER A 174 1.50 2.37 -27.96
CA SER A 174 2.14 3.56 -28.54
C SER A 174 2.25 4.72 -27.54
N ASP A 175 1.25 4.91 -26.68
CA ASP A 175 1.29 5.93 -25.62
C ASP A 175 2.30 5.57 -24.53
N VAL A 176 2.38 4.29 -24.16
CA VAL A 176 3.33 3.78 -23.17
C VAL A 176 4.76 3.90 -23.70
N ASP A 177 5.06 3.37 -24.89
CA ASP A 177 6.41 3.41 -25.47
C ASP A 177 6.91 4.85 -25.61
N ARG A 178 6.07 5.76 -26.15
CA ARG A 178 6.39 7.19 -26.24
C ARG A 178 6.68 7.80 -24.87
N GLY A 179 5.75 7.68 -23.92
CA GLY A 179 5.89 8.29 -22.60
C GLY A 179 7.08 7.75 -21.80
N VAL A 180 7.40 6.46 -21.96
CA VAL A 180 8.58 5.82 -21.37
C VAL A 180 9.86 6.39 -21.98
N ARG A 181 9.97 6.44 -23.31
CA ARG A 181 11.15 7.00 -23.98
C ARG A 181 11.37 8.47 -23.59
N ASP A 182 10.30 9.26 -23.52
CA ASP A 182 10.36 10.66 -23.13
C ASP A 182 10.82 10.84 -21.67
N LEU A 183 10.29 10.04 -20.74
CA LEU A 183 10.75 10.03 -19.35
C LEU A 183 12.22 9.66 -19.25
N LEU A 184 12.63 8.60 -19.97
CA LEU A 184 13.99 8.11 -19.92
C LEU A 184 14.99 9.10 -20.51
N ALA A 185 14.60 9.84 -21.56
CA ALA A 185 15.42 10.88 -22.18
C ALA A 185 15.58 12.15 -21.31
N ARG A 186 14.61 12.45 -20.45
CA ARG A 186 14.59 13.70 -19.66
C ARG A 186 15.08 13.55 -18.22
N ARG A 187 15.04 12.34 -17.66
CA ARG A 187 15.43 12.10 -16.26
C ARG A 187 16.95 12.25 -16.05
N ASP A 188 17.33 12.62 -14.83
CA ASP A 188 18.68 12.37 -14.33
C ASP A 188 18.71 10.96 -13.71
N PRO A 189 19.41 9.98 -14.30
CA PRO A 189 19.43 8.60 -13.81
C PRO A 189 20.15 8.46 -12.45
N SER A 190 20.93 9.45 -12.02
CA SER A 190 21.50 9.46 -10.66
C SER A 190 20.46 9.82 -9.59
N ARG A 191 19.34 10.42 -10.00
CA ARG A 191 18.25 10.86 -9.11
C ARG A 191 16.97 10.04 -9.24
N LEU A 192 16.57 9.69 -10.46
CA LEU A 192 15.31 9.01 -10.74
C LEU A 192 15.57 7.70 -11.49
N ALA A 193 15.41 6.59 -10.77
CA ALA A 193 15.38 5.27 -11.34
C ALA A 193 14.09 5.06 -12.13
N VAL A 194 14.18 4.28 -13.20
CA VAL A 194 13.00 3.77 -13.89
C VAL A 194 13.08 2.25 -13.94
N GLN A 195 12.02 1.60 -13.48
CA GLN A 195 11.88 0.15 -13.52
C GLN A 195 10.61 -0.29 -14.22
N ILE A 196 10.63 -1.49 -14.79
CA ILE A 196 9.40 -2.22 -15.12
C ILE A 196 9.12 -3.29 -14.07
N SER A 197 7.85 -3.56 -13.83
CA SER A 197 7.38 -4.60 -12.89
C SER A 197 6.34 -5.50 -13.55
N PRO A 198 6.74 -6.32 -14.53
CA PRO A 198 5.82 -7.24 -15.20
C PRO A 198 5.33 -8.32 -14.24
N THR A 199 4.05 -8.66 -14.35
CA THR A 199 3.46 -9.86 -13.75
C THR A 199 3.30 -10.92 -14.83
N ILE A 200 4.00 -12.04 -14.68
CA ILE A 200 4.06 -13.11 -15.66
C ILE A 200 3.08 -14.23 -15.31
N SER A 201 2.26 -14.56 -16.28
CA SER A 201 1.27 -15.64 -16.31
C SER A 201 1.52 -16.51 -17.53
N SER A 202 0.66 -17.51 -17.75
CA SER A 202 0.72 -18.33 -18.97
C SER A 202 0.60 -17.51 -20.25
N SER A 203 -0.17 -16.41 -20.24
CA SER A 203 -0.48 -15.65 -21.46
C SER A 203 0.65 -14.77 -21.98
N ASN A 204 1.69 -14.52 -21.17
CA ASN A 204 2.81 -13.65 -21.56
C ASN A 204 4.19 -14.24 -21.28
N LEU A 205 4.26 -15.50 -20.81
CA LEU A 205 5.51 -16.20 -20.53
C LEU A 205 6.48 -16.15 -21.73
N ASP A 206 5.98 -16.45 -22.93
CA ASP A 206 6.81 -16.52 -24.13
C ASP A 206 7.31 -15.14 -24.59
N SER A 207 6.62 -14.06 -24.21
CA SER A 207 6.96 -12.68 -24.59
C SER A 207 7.95 -11.99 -23.65
N VAL A 208 8.33 -12.62 -22.53
CA VAL A 208 9.22 -12.00 -21.53
C VAL A 208 10.58 -11.61 -22.12
N GLY A 209 11.07 -12.37 -23.10
CA GLY A 209 12.28 -12.07 -23.84
C GLY A 209 12.21 -10.74 -24.58
N ASP A 210 11.17 -10.56 -25.38
CA ASP A 210 10.95 -9.33 -26.16
C ASP A 210 10.77 -8.11 -25.26
N LEU A 211 10.04 -8.26 -24.16
CA LEU A 211 9.89 -7.21 -23.15
C LEU A 211 11.25 -6.79 -22.56
N LEU A 212 12.12 -7.75 -22.21
CA LEU A 212 13.44 -7.44 -21.65
C LEU A 212 14.40 -6.82 -22.66
N LEU A 213 14.30 -7.20 -23.94
CA LEU A 213 15.07 -6.58 -25.02
C LEU A 213 14.60 -5.14 -25.28
N TRP A 214 13.30 -4.90 -25.32
CA TRP A 214 12.74 -3.54 -25.39
C TRP A 214 13.17 -2.69 -24.19
N ALA A 215 13.10 -3.24 -22.97
CA ALA A 215 13.50 -2.55 -21.76
C ALA A 215 14.99 -2.15 -21.79
N HIS A 216 15.85 -3.04 -22.30
CA HIS A 216 17.25 -2.71 -22.57
C HIS A 216 17.40 -1.59 -23.61
N GLU A 217 16.71 -1.69 -24.75
CA GLU A 217 16.78 -0.73 -25.85
C GLU A 217 16.43 0.70 -25.41
N VAL A 218 15.36 0.87 -24.64
CA VAL A 218 14.91 2.19 -24.18
C VAL A 218 15.75 2.72 -23.00
N GLY A 219 16.50 1.85 -22.33
CA GLY A 219 17.37 2.22 -21.20
C GLY A 219 16.70 2.17 -19.83
N ILE A 220 15.84 1.17 -19.60
CA ILE A 220 15.30 0.84 -18.27
C ILE A 220 16.43 0.41 -17.32
N ASP A 221 16.38 0.89 -16.08
CA ASP A 221 17.40 0.57 -15.07
C ASP A 221 17.16 -0.80 -14.43
N PHE A 222 15.90 -1.14 -14.15
CA PHE A 222 15.54 -2.40 -13.49
C PHE A 222 14.32 -3.10 -14.11
N ALA A 223 14.36 -4.43 -14.17
CA ALA A 223 13.19 -5.26 -14.43
C ALA A 223 12.90 -6.13 -13.21
N ASN A 224 11.82 -5.84 -12.47
CA ASN A 224 11.39 -6.62 -11.31
C ASN A 224 10.23 -7.54 -11.69
N ILE A 225 10.58 -8.75 -12.11
CA ILE A 225 9.63 -9.71 -12.67
C ILE A 225 8.94 -10.46 -11.54
N ARG A 226 7.60 -10.40 -11.54
CA ARG A 226 6.73 -11.05 -10.56
C ARG A 226 5.99 -12.21 -11.21
N LEU A 227 5.79 -13.27 -10.45
CA LEU A 227 4.89 -14.36 -10.84
C LEU A 227 3.45 -13.96 -10.55
N TYR A 228 2.55 -14.25 -11.49
CA TYR A 228 1.13 -14.14 -11.28
C TYR A 228 0.67 -15.07 -10.16
N GLN A 229 -0.12 -14.53 -9.23
CA GLN A 229 -0.78 -15.31 -8.20
C GLN A 229 -2.26 -15.43 -8.55
N ALA A 230 -2.76 -16.67 -8.56
CA ALA A 230 -4.18 -16.91 -8.77
C ALA A 230 -5.00 -16.27 -7.63
N PHE A 231 -6.12 -15.69 -8.01
CA PHE A 231 -7.15 -15.19 -7.09
C PHE A 231 -8.51 -15.67 -7.59
N THR A 232 -9.54 -15.62 -6.75
CA THR A 232 -10.86 -16.25 -6.95
C THR A 232 -11.51 -15.98 -8.32
N PHE A 233 -11.17 -14.87 -8.97
CA PHE A 233 -11.74 -14.44 -10.26
C PHE A 233 -10.68 -14.18 -11.33
N GLY A 234 -9.45 -14.60 -11.05
CA GLY A 234 -8.36 -14.54 -12.00
C GLY A 234 -8.58 -15.53 -13.14
N THR A 235 -8.54 -15.06 -14.38
CA THR A 235 -8.69 -15.93 -15.56
C THR A 235 -7.36 -16.48 -16.06
N GLU A 236 -6.25 -16.01 -15.50
CA GLU A 236 -4.91 -16.39 -15.92
C GLU A 236 -4.41 -17.63 -15.20
N ALA A 237 -3.66 -18.47 -15.92
CA ALA A 237 -2.98 -19.60 -15.30
C ALA A 237 -1.64 -19.16 -14.71
N VAL A 238 -1.33 -19.72 -13.54
CA VAL A 238 -0.05 -19.53 -12.85
C VAL A 238 1.07 -20.23 -13.61
N VAL A 239 2.27 -19.66 -13.55
CA VAL A 239 3.50 -20.27 -14.09
C VAL A 239 4.46 -20.53 -12.94
N SER A 240 5.25 -21.59 -13.07
CA SER A 240 6.28 -21.92 -12.08
C SER A 240 7.51 -21.01 -12.24
N LYS A 241 8.30 -20.88 -11.17
CA LYS A 241 9.56 -20.13 -11.19
C LYS A 241 10.55 -20.73 -12.20
N GLU A 242 10.54 -22.06 -12.33
CA GLU A 242 11.40 -22.81 -13.27
C GLU A 242 11.00 -22.56 -14.72
N GLN A 243 9.69 -22.52 -15.02
CA GLN A 243 9.19 -22.19 -16.35
C GLN A 243 9.62 -20.78 -16.77
N LEU A 244 9.46 -19.81 -15.86
CA LEU A 244 9.90 -18.43 -16.09
C LEU A 244 11.42 -18.31 -16.24
N ALA A 245 12.19 -18.97 -15.38
CA ALA A 245 13.65 -18.99 -15.48
C ALA A 245 14.12 -19.59 -16.82
N ALA A 246 13.48 -20.67 -17.28
CA ALA A 246 13.77 -21.29 -18.57
C ALA A 246 13.45 -20.35 -19.75
N ALA A 247 12.29 -19.68 -19.72
CA ALA A 247 11.91 -18.70 -20.75
C ALA A 247 12.87 -17.50 -20.83
N MET A 248 13.41 -17.06 -19.68
CA MET A 248 14.36 -15.94 -19.63
C MET A 248 15.80 -16.30 -19.99
N ALA A 249 16.21 -17.57 -19.84
CA ALA A 249 17.61 -17.96 -19.99
C ALA A 249 18.27 -17.49 -21.32
N PRO A 250 17.61 -17.60 -22.49
CA PRO A 250 18.17 -17.12 -23.76
C PRO A 250 18.41 -15.60 -23.76
N VAL A 251 17.41 -14.82 -23.32
CA VAL A 251 17.51 -13.36 -23.31
C VAL A 251 18.53 -12.88 -22.27
N LEU A 252 18.64 -13.51 -21.10
CA LEU A 252 19.66 -13.16 -20.12
C LEU A 252 21.09 -13.37 -20.65
N LYS A 253 21.31 -14.44 -21.44
CA LYS A 253 22.58 -14.65 -22.15
C LYS A 253 22.85 -13.55 -23.17
N GLN A 254 21.82 -13.14 -23.93
CA GLN A 254 21.92 -12.05 -24.90
C GLN A 254 22.22 -10.70 -24.21
N LEU A 255 21.54 -10.37 -23.11
CA LEU A 255 21.81 -9.18 -22.29
C LEU A 255 23.26 -9.17 -21.79
N GLY A 256 23.80 -10.33 -21.41
CA GLY A 256 25.21 -10.51 -21.08
C GLY A 256 26.15 -10.20 -22.25
N ALA A 257 25.85 -10.72 -23.44
CA ALA A 257 26.66 -10.52 -24.63
C ALA A 257 26.71 -9.05 -25.10
N ILE A 258 25.62 -8.29 -24.90
CA ILE A 258 25.53 -6.87 -25.23
C ILE A 258 25.91 -5.95 -24.06
N ASN A 259 26.38 -6.51 -22.94
CA ASN A 259 26.76 -5.81 -21.71
C ASN A 259 25.67 -4.82 -21.23
N SER A 260 24.43 -5.32 -21.11
CA SER A 260 23.30 -4.54 -20.65
C SER A 260 23.54 -3.92 -19.27
N ARG A 261 23.14 -2.66 -19.11
CA ARG A 261 23.17 -1.96 -17.82
C ARG A 261 21.99 -2.33 -16.92
N MET A 262 20.88 -2.77 -17.51
CA MET A 262 19.64 -3.11 -16.80
C MET A 262 19.89 -4.26 -15.82
N ARG A 263 19.40 -4.14 -14.58
CA ARG A 263 19.38 -5.24 -13.62
C ARG A 263 18.05 -5.98 -13.69
N VAL A 264 18.08 -7.31 -13.65
CA VAL A 264 16.87 -8.15 -13.71
C VAL A 264 16.71 -8.93 -12.41
N TYR A 265 15.51 -8.86 -11.85
CA TYR A 265 15.07 -9.61 -10.68
C TYR A 265 13.96 -10.59 -11.05
N LEU A 266 14.00 -11.76 -10.42
CA LEU A 266 12.92 -12.74 -10.42
C LEU A 266 12.44 -12.92 -8.98
N SER A 267 11.26 -12.37 -8.64
CA SER A 267 10.72 -12.43 -7.28
C SER A 267 11.74 -12.01 -6.21
N ASP A 268 12.33 -10.83 -6.39
CA ASP A 268 13.37 -10.22 -5.54
C ASP A 268 14.79 -10.83 -5.61
N GLU A 269 14.97 -11.95 -6.32
CA GLU A 269 16.30 -12.52 -6.57
C GLU A 269 16.96 -11.90 -7.81
N VAL A 270 18.21 -11.45 -7.67
CA VAL A 270 18.99 -10.94 -8.82
C VAL A 270 19.36 -12.11 -9.74
N VAL A 271 18.75 -12.16 -10.92
CA VAL A 271 19.07 -13.15 -11.97
C VAL A 271 20.00 -12.60 -13.04
N TYR A 272 20.11 -11.27 -13.14
CA TYR A 272 21.12 -10.59 -13.94
C TYR A 272 21.55 -9.28 -13.25
N PRO A 273 22.85 -9.10 -12.91
CA PRO A 273 23.29 -8.02 -12.03
C PRO A 273 23.31 -6.63 -12.66
N GLY A 274 23.41 -6.53 -14.00
CA GLY A 274 23.52 -5.26 -14.71
C GLY A 274 24.70 -4.38 -14.28
N GLN A 275 24.70 -3.13 -14.74
CA GLN A 275 25.68 -2.08 -14.41
C GLN A 275 24.94 -0.77 -14.13
N LEU A 276 24.36 -0.67 -12.93
CA LEU A 276 23.50 0.46 -12.58
C LEU A 276 24.29 1.75 -12.34
N PRO A 277 23.72 2.92 -12.67
CA PRO A 277 24.23 4.19 -12.20
C PRO A 277 24.20 4.25 -10.67
N GLN A 278 25.14 4.99 -10.08
CA GLN A 278 25.12 5.26 -8.65
C GLN A 278 23.99 6.26 -8.34
N HIS A 279 22.98 5.81 -7.58
CA HIS A 279 21.97 6.71 -7.05
C HIS A 279 22.56 7.62 -5.97
N ARG A 280 22.32 8.92 -6.12
CA ARG A 280 22.78 9.95 -5.18
C ARG A 280 21.57 10.47 -4.39
N PRO A 281 21.41 10.09 -3.12
CA PRO A 281 20.33 10.63 -2.31
C PRO A 281 20.47 12.15 -2.13
N PRO A 282 19.35 12.86 -1.94
CA PRO A 282 19.38 14.29 -1.66
C PRO A 282 20.12 14.53 -0.34
N PRO A 283 20.85 15.66 -0.22
CA PRO A 283 21.52 16.02 1.02
C PRO A 283 20.49 16.28 2.12
N GLY A 284 20.80 15.81 3.34
CA GLY A 284 20.00 16.05 4.53
C GLY A 284 19.59 14.77 5.28
N PRO A 285 18.81 14.91 6.37
CA PRO A 285 18.55 13.84 7.34
C PRO A 285 17.91 12.59 6.72
N LYS A 286 17.08 12.76 5.69
CA LYS A 286 16.33 11.67 5.04
C LYS A 286 17.14 10.92 3.98
N GLY A 287 18.30 11.43 3.56
CA GLY A 287 19.07 10.90 2.44
C GLY A 287 19.79 9.56 2.71
N ALA A 288 19.94 9.11 3.96
CA ALA A 288 20.77 7.94 4.28
C ALA A 288 20.00 6.70 4.76
N ALA A 289 18.66 6.70 4.75
CA ALA A 289 17.86 5.55 5.18
C ALA A 289 17.38 4.72 3.99
N THR A 290 17.93 3.50 3.82
CA THR A 290 17.40 2.50 2.88
C THR A 290 16.44 1.58 3.62
N LEU A 291 15.14 1.65 3.32
CA LEU A 291 14.06 1.04 4.12
C LEU A 291 13.56 -0.32 3.60
N SER A 292 14.03 -0.76 2.43
CA SER A 292 13.37 -1.83 1.63
C SER A 292 13.40 -3.25 2.22
N HIS A 293 14.08 -3.50 3.34
CA HIS A 293 14.30 -4.87 3.85
C HIS A 293 13.47 -5.24 5.09
N PHE A 294 12.58 -4.37 5.59
CA PHE A 294 11.99 -4.55 6.93
C PHE A 294 10.46 -4.62 7.00
N LEU A 295 9.74 -4.62 5.88
CA LEU A 295 8.26 -4.53 5.91
C LEU A 295 7.53 -5.87 5.78
N TYR A 296 8.24 -6.98 5.64
CA TYR A 296 7.65 -8.32 5.51
C TYR A 296 8.00 -9.23 6.68
N PRO A 297 7.14 -10.20 7.03
CA PRO A 297 7.47 -11.18 8.04
C PRO A 297 8.66 -12.05 7.61
N VAL A 298 9.61 -12.24 8.51
CA VAL A 298 10.80 -13.08 8.27
C VAL A 298 10.98 -14.02 9.45
N SER A 299 11.14 -15.32 9.19
CA SER A 299 11.34 -16.31 10.26
C SER A 299 12.67 -16.09 10.99
N LYS A 300 12.71 -16.40 12.29
CA LYS A 300 13.88 -16.15 13.16
C LYS A 300 15.19 -16.75 12.65
N ASP A 301 15.10 -17.90 11.97
CA ASP A 301 16.25 -18.65 11.48
C ASP A 301 16.80 -18.11 10.15
N HIS A 302 16.11 -17.15 9.52
CA HIS A 302 16.54 -16.56 8.26
C HIS A 302 17.65 -15.52 8.48
N ALA A 303 18.64 -15.47 7.58
CA ALA A 303 19.79 -14.56 7.71
C ALA A 303 19.43 -13.06 7.71
N ALA A 304 18.27 -12.71 7.17
CA ALA A 304 17.75 -11.34 7.16
C ALA A 304 16.72 -11.05 8.28
N ALA A 305 16.54 -11.96 9.23
CA ALA A 305 15.58 -11.78 10.32
C ALA A 305 15.95 -10.60 11.22
N HIS A 306 14.93 -9.87 11.68
CA HIS A 306 15.12 -8.91 12.76
C HIS A 306 15.32 -9.68 14.09
N PRO A 307 16.25 -9.28 14.97
CA PRO A 307 16.55 -10.04 16.19
C PRO A 307 15.32 -10.30 17.08
N ASP A 308 14.45 -9.30 17.20
CA ASP A 308 13.33 -9.35 18.16
C ASP A 308 11.94 -9.53 17.50
N ASN A 309 11.78 -9.22 16.21
CA ASN A 309 10.46 -9.01 15.61
C ASN A 309 10.26 -9.92 14.41
N LEU A 310 9.17 -10.67 14.43
CA LEU A 310 8.72 -11.46 13.28
C LEU A 310 8.38 -10.56 12.09
N CYS A 311 7.81 -9.38 12.35
CA CYS A 311 7.49 -8.37 11.34
C CYS A 311 7.77 -6.95 11.87
N CYS A 312 8.46 -6.11 11.10
CA CYS A 312 8.74 -4.73 11.50
C CYS A 312 7.79 -3.69 10.89
N ALA A 313 6.76 -4.09 10.14
CA ALA A 313 5.77 -3.15 9.59
C ALA A 313 5.16 -2.21 10.66
N PRO A 314 4.75 -2.66 11.86
CA PRO A 314 4.22 -1.76 12.90
C PRO A 314 5.25 -0.79 13.52
N HIS A 315 6.53 -0.96 13.22
CA HIS A 315 7.62 -0.10 13.69
C HIS A 315 8.10 0.89 12.62
N MET A 316 7.83 0.59 11.35
CA MET A 316 8.48 1.28 10.22
C MET A 316 7.48 1.80 9.18
N GLY A 317 6.37 1.10 9.03
CA GLY A 317 5.40 1.31 7.97
C GLY A 317 4.18 2.08 8.45
N LEU A 318 3.76 2.99 7.59
CA LEU A 318 2.45 3.59 7.62
C LEU A 318 1.80 3.38 6.25
N ASP A 319 0.54 3.00 6.25
CA ASP A 319 -0.21 2.76 5.03
C ASP A 319 -1.57 3.48 5.14
N ILE A 320 -1.85 4.36 4.17
CA ILE A 320 -2.99 5.28 4.21
C ILE A 320 -3.89 5.05 2.99
N GLY A 321 -5.18 4.80 3.25
CA GLY A 321 -6.21 4.63 2.23
C GLY A 321 -6.78 5.96 1.71
N VAL A 322 -7.67 5.90 0.70
CA VAL A 322 -8.24 7.11 0.06
C VAL A 322 -9.07 7.99 0.99
N ASP A 323 -9.55 7.45 2.12
CA ASP A 323 -10.35 8.16 3.11
C ASP A 323 -9.49 8.66 4.29
N GLY A 324 -8.17 8.51 4.23
CA GLY A 324 -7.25 8.88 5.32
C GLY A 324 -7.19 7.84 6.43
N GLN A 325 -7.79 6.66 6.23
CA GLN A 325 -7.66 5.53 7.15
C GLN A 325 -6.22 5.03 7.22
N MET A 326 -5.73 4.73 8.41
CA MET A 326 -4.36 4.31 8.66
C MET A 326 -4.28 2.85 9.11
N THR A 327 -3.35 2.12 8.51
CA THR A 327 -2.88 0.79 8.91
C THR A 327 -1.34 0.78 8.93
N VAL A 328 -0.73 -0.36 9.27
CA VAL A 328 0.74 -0.51 9.29
C VAL A 328 1.31 -1.10 8.00
N CYS A 329 0.48 -1.69 7.13
CA CYS A 329 0.91 -2.26 5.85
C CYS A 329 -0.25 -2.40 4.85
N CYS A 330 0.07 -2.47 3.57
CA CYS A 330 -0.92 -2.56 2.49
C CYS A 330 -1.77 -3.83 2.53
N TRP A 331 -1.28 -4.93 3.13
CA TRP A 331 -2.07 -6.14 3.35
C TRP A 331 -3.22 -5.91 4.33
N SER A 332 -3.02 -5.08 5.35
CA SER A 332 -4.06 -4.66 6.29
C SER A 332 -5.16 -3.80 5.66
N GLN A 333 -4.94 -3.23 4.47
CA GLN A 333 -6.02 -2.56 3.71
C GLN A 333 -6.91 -3.55 2.94
N MET A 334 -6.42 -4.76 2.63
CA MET A 334 -7.19 -5.77 1.91
C MET A 334 -8.24 -6.46 2.79
N THR A 335 -8.08 -6.34 4.10
CA THR A 335 -9.01 -6.80 5.12
C THR A 335 -9.75 -5.57 5.68
N PRO A 336 -11.09 -5.52 5.60
CA PRO A 336 -11.92 -4.49 6.24
C PRO A 336 -11.76 -4.35 7.76
N PHE A 337 -10.80 -5.07 8.35
CA PHE A 337 -10.70 -5.34 9.77
C PHE A 337 -9.52 -4.61 10.42
N ASP A 338 -8.53 -4.11 9.70
CA ASP A 338 -7.24 -3.78 10.33
C ASP A 338 -6.88 -2.29 10.43
N MET A 339 -7.89 -1.41 10.32
CA MET A 339 -7.76 0.03 10.58
C MET A 339 -7.39 0.27 12.05
N LEU A 340 -6.31 1.02 12.29
CA LEU A 340 -5.89 1.39 13.66
C LEU A 340 -6.12 2.87 13.96
N GLY A 341 -6.44 3.70 12.97
CA GLY A 341 -6.68 5.14 13.13
C GLY A 341 -6.96 5.85 11.81
N THR A 342 -6.96 7.18 11.84
CA THR A 342 -6.95 8.05 10.65
C THR A 342 -5.86 9.11 10.80
N VAL A 343 -5.55 9.80 9.72
CA VAL A 343 -4.50 10.83 9.73
C VAL A 343 -4.70 11.90 10.83
N GLU A 344 -5.94 12.27 11.14
CA GLU A 344 -6.27 13.27 12.16
C GLU A 344 -5.90 12.84 13.58
N ASN A 345 -5.73 11.54 13.84
CA ASN A 345 -5.36 11.00 15.16
C ASN A 345 -4.04 10.22 15.14
N PHE A 346 -3.12 10.60 14.26
CA PHE A 346 -1.82 9.97 14.06
C PHE A 346 -1.08 9.62 15.37
N ALA A 347 -1.08 10.52 16.36
CA ALA A 347 -0.36 10.30 17.61
C ALA A 347 -0.94 9.13 18.43
N ASP A 348 -2.26 9.00 18.49
CA ASP A 348 -2.92 7.86 19.15
C ASP A 348 -2.73 6.57 18.34
N PHE A 349 -2.72 6.66 17.00
CA PHE A 349 -2.35 5.53 16.15
C PHE A 349 -0.92 5.05 16.44
N TRP A 350 0.07 5.95 16.57
CA TRP A 350 1.49 5.56 16.63
C TRP A 350 2.00 5.25 18.05
N PHE A 351 1.35 5.80 19.08
CA PHE A 351 1.75 5.65 20.49
C PHE A 351 0.68 4.98 21.39
N GLY A 352 -0.54 4.77 20.89
CA GLY A 352 -1.66 4.25 21.65
C GLY A 352 -1.58 2.75 21.98
N ASN A 353 -2.62 2.22 22.59
CA ASN A 353 -2.64 0.84 23.08
C ASN A 353 -2.75 -0.19 21.95
N ASN A 354 -3.49 0.11 20.88
CA ASN A 354 -3.68 -0.83 19.77
C ASN A 354 -2.38 -1.14 19.04
N ILE A 355 -1.58 -0.13 18.70
CA ILE A 355 -0.27 -0.35 18.08
C ILE A 355 0.72 -1.04 19.03
N LYS A 356 0.62 -0.81 20.35
CA LYS A 356 1.43 -1.53 21.35
C LYS A 356 1.07 -3.01 21.38
N ALA A 357 -0.22 -3.35 21.39
CA ALA A 357 -0.70 -4.73 21.31
C ALA A 357 -0.23 -5.40 20.01
N LEU A 358 -0.37 -4.72 18.87
CA LEU A 358 0.10 -5.22 17.58
C LEU A 358 1.61 -5.50 17.58
N ARG A 359 2.43 -4.51 18.01
CA ARG A 359 3.90 -4.66 18.15
C ARG A 359 4.27 -5.82 19.08
N ALA A 360 3.61 -5.95 20.22
CA ALA A 360 3.86 -7.03 21.18
C ALA A 360 3.50 -8.41 20.60
N SER A 361 2.38 -8.51 19.88
CA SER A 361 1.98 -9.77 19.23
C SER A 361 2.95 -10.20 18.13
N LEU A 362 3.69 -9.28 17.50
CA LEU A 362 4.59 -9.56 16.38
C LEU A 362 6.06 -9.76 16.76
N ARG A 363 6.36 -9.88 18.07
CA ARG A 363 7.67 -10.31 18.56
C ARG A 363 7.92 -11.80 18.29
N HIS A 364 9.18 -12.17 18.08
CA HIS A 364 9.57 -13.57 17.89
C HIS A 364 9.31 -14.42 19.14
N GLU A 365 9.54 -13.86 20.32
CA GLU A 365 9.33 -14.51 21.61
C GLU A 365 7.88 -14.54 22.08
N SER A 366 6.98 -13.84 21.37
CA SER A 366 5.58 -13.73 21.79
C SER A 366 4.81 -15.02 21.53
N THR A 367 4.25 -15.58 22.59
CA THR A 367 3.29 -16.68 22.58
C THR A 367 1.84 -16.22 22.52
N ALA A 368 1.60 -14.91 22.58
CA ALA A 368 0.26 -14.33 22.49
C ALA A 368 -0.36 -14.57 21.11
N ARG A 369 -1.69 -14.50 21.05
CA ARG A 369 -2.41 -14.50 19.76
C ARG A 369 -2.05 -13.24 18.96
N LEU A 370 -2.13 -13.37 17.65
CA LEU A 370 -1.99 -12.24 16.75
C LEU A 370 -3.13 -11.25 16.95
N ALA A 371 -2.79 -10.00 17.26
CA ALA A 371 -3.79 -8.96 17.50
C ALA A 371 -4.69 -8.71 16.28
N GLN A 372 -4.19 -8.98 15.06
CA GLN A 372 -4.91 -8.77 13.81
C GLN A 372 -5.05 -10.07 13.00
N PRO A 373 -6.25 -10.38 12.46
CA PRO A 373 -6.46 -11.53 11.59
C PRO A 373 -5.59 -11.54 10.32
N ALA A 374 -5.39 -10.39 9.66
CA ALA A 374 -4.56 -10.36 8.44
C ALA A 374 -3.11 -10.74 8.69
N CYS A 375 -2.58 -10.44 9.89
CA CYS A 375 -1.23 -10.86 10.24
C CYS A 375 -1.09 -12.39 10.25
N ALA A 376 -2.12 -13.14 10.64
CA ALA A 376 -2.06 -14.61 10.66
C ALA A 376 -1.92 -15.18 9.25
N ILE A 377 -2.72 -14.66 8.31
CA ILE A 377 -2.66 -15.07 6.90
C ILE A 377 -1.28 -14.73 6.33
N CYS A 378 -0.83 -13.48 6.52
CA CYS A 378 0.46 -13.03 5.99
C CYS A 378 1.64 -13.82 6.55
N ILE A 379 1.68 -14.08 7.87
CA ILE A 379 2.76 -14.86 8.50
C ILE A 379 2.76 -16.30 7.98
N GLN A 380 1.59 -16.91 7.86
CA GLN A 380 1.47 -18.26 7.31
C GLN A 380 2.00 -18.30 5.87
N THR A 381 1.65 -17.32 5.04
CA THR A 381 2.11 -17.24 3.65
C THR A 381 3.60 -16.95 3.54
N ALA A 382 4.13 -16.01 4.34
CA ALA A 382 5.50 -15.53 4.23
C ALA A 382 6.53 -16.47 4.89
N THR A 383 6.13 -17.15 5.97
CA THR A 383 7.08 -17.90 6.82
C THR A 383 6.69 -19.37 7.01
N GLY A 384 5.48 -19.77 6.61
CA GLY A 384 4.93 -21.09 6.89
C GLY A 384 4.49 -21.31 8.35
N GLN A 385 4.74 -20.34 9.24
CA GLN A 385 4.38 -20.44 10.66
C GLN A 385 2.89 -20.21 10.86
N THR A 386 2.24 -21.10 11.61
CA THR A 386 0.85 -20.95 12.02
C THR A 386 0.78 -20.32 13.42
N ARG A 387 0.11 -19.17 13.54
CA ARG A 387 -0.24 -18.58 14.83
C ARG A 387 -1.67 -18.07 14.79
N ALA A 388 -2.45 -18.43 15.81
CA ALA A 388 -3.84 -18.01 15.91
C ALA A 388 -3.95 -16.49 16.06
N ALA A 389 -4.96 -15.89 15.43
CA ALA A 389 -5.35 -14.51 15.66
C ALA A 389 -6.47 -14.41 16.70
N VAL A 390 -6.59 -13.24 17.31
CA VAL A 390 -7.73 -12.85 18.15
C VAL A 390 -8.99 -12.82 17.29
N ALA A 391 -10.09 -13.34 17.82
CA ALA A 391 -11.40 -13.22 17.19
C ALA A 391 -12.12 -11.97 17.74
N TYR A 392 -12.82 -11.26 16.86
CA TYR A 392 -13.54 -10.03 17.20
C TYR A 392 -15.05 -10.21 17.03
N ALA A 393 -15.63 -11.12 17.81
CA ALA A 393 -17.08 -11.37 17.76
C ALA A 393 -17.83 -10.07 18.07
N HIS A 394 -18.73 -9.64 17.17
CA HIS A 394 -19.45 -8.37 17.23
C HIS A 394 -18.56 -7.12 17.43
N GLY A 395 -17.29 -7.17 17.00
CA GLY A 395 -16.33 -6.06 17.14
C GLY A 395 -15.58 -6.05 18.47
N THR A 396 -15.93 -6.89 19.44
CA THR A 396 -15.21 -7.01 20.71
C THR A 396 -14.20 -8.15 20.69
N PRO A 397 -12.98 -7.96 21.22
CA PRO A 397 -11.98 -9.02 21.26
C PRO A 397 -12.38 -10.15 22.23
N ASP A 398 -12.11 -11.40 21.85
CA ASP A 398 -12.29 -12.57 22.70
C ASP A 398 -11.08 -12.81 23.62
N GLY A 399 -10.84 -11.89 24.56
CA GLY A 399 -9.78 -11.96 25.58
C GLY A 399 -8.78 -10.80 25.52
N ASP A 400 -7.71 -10.89 26.33
CA ASP A 400 -6.84 -9.75 26.65
C ASP A 400 -5.80 -9.40 25.57
N ASP A 401 -5.56 -10.30 24.61
CA ASP A 401 -4.61 -10.10 23.50
C ASP A 401 -5.15 -9.14 22.41
N GLY A 402 -6.43 -8.79 22.51
CA GLY A 402 -7.14 -8.05 21.47
C GLY A 402 -7.02 -6.54 21.57
N MET A 403 -7.40 -5.88 20.49
CA MET A 403 -7.43 -4.43 20.39
C MET A 403 -8.80 -3.87 20.75
N VAL A 404 -8.81 -2.66 21.29
CA VAL A 404 -10.04 -1.94 21.61
C VAL A 404 -9.99 -0.61 20.86
N PHE A 405 -10.96 -0.39 19.99
CA PHE A 405 -11.07 0.83 19.23
C PHE A 405 -12.02 1.79 19.94
N ASP A 406 -11.43 2.83 20.49
CA ASP A 406 -12.08 3.75 21.41
C ASP A 406 -11.90 5.18 20.89
N ARG A 407 -12.63 5.54 19.83
CA ARG A 407 -12.52 6.84 19.17
C ARG A 407 -13.89 7.40 18.83
N ASP A 408 -14.02 8.70 18.95
CA ASP A 408 -15.20 9.46 18.54
C ASP A 408 -14.77 10.77 17.86
N PRO A 409 -15.23 11.10 16.64
CA PRO A 409 -16.04 10.27 15.74
C PRO A 409 -15.23 9.20 14.99
N ILE A 410 -15.92 8.19 14.46
CA ILE A 410 -15.36 7.14 13.58
C ILE A 410 -15.92 7.35 12.17
N PRO A 411 -15.14 7.87 11.21
CA PRO A 411 -15.63 8.04 9.84
C PRO A 411 -15.97 6.69 9.21
N LEU A 412 -17.08 6.61 8.49
CA LEU A 412 -17.37 5.43 7.69
C LEU A 412 -16.45 5.40 6.46
N SER A 413 -15.72 4.30 6.33
CA SER A 413 -14.83 4.05 5.20
C SER A 413 -15.41 2.96 4.29
N MET A 414 -14.92 2.87 3.05
CA MET A 414 -15.31 1.81 2.11
C MET A 414 -16.84 1.68 1.93
N ILE A 415 -17.54 2.81 1.88
CA ILE A 415 -19.00 2.82 1.68
C ILE A 415 -19.32 2.17 0.34
N LEU A 416 -20.18 1.16 0.35
CA LEU A 416 -20.59 0.41 -0.84
C LEU A 416 -22.11 0.36 -0.94
N HIS A 417 -22.64 0.42 -2.16
CA HIS A 417 -24.08 0.23 -2.40
C HIS A 417 -24.40 -1.26 -2.40
N VAL A 418 -25.36 -1.67 -1.58
CA VAL A 418 -25.78 -3.08 -1.46
C VAL A 418 -26.98 -3.32 -2.37
N GLU A 419 -28.12 -2.74 -2.06
CA GLU A 419 -29.37 -2.92 -2.78
C GLU A 419 -30.36 -1.82 -2.41
N GLY A 420 -31.21 -1.38 -3.34
CA GLY A 420 -32.24 -0.38 -3.06
C GLY A 420 -31.64 0.88 -2.43
N HIS A 421 -32.07 1.21 -1.21
CA HIS A 421 -31.56 2.34 -0.44
C HIS A 421 -30.41 1.99 0.53
N ALA A 422 -30.02 0.71 0.62
CA ALA A 422 -29.00 0.23 1.55
C ALA A 422 -27.58 0.42 1.02
N TYR A 423 -26.75 0.95 1.90
CA TYR A 423 -25.31 1.06 1.78
C TYR A 423 -24.66 0.37 2.96
N ARG A 424 -23.41 -0.07 2.80
CA ARG A 424 -22.63 -0.67 3.87
C ARG A 424 -21.32 0.08 4.03
N GLY A 425 -20.97 0.44 5.25
CA GLY A 425 -19.68 1.04 5.61
C GLY A 425 -18.86 0.07 6.45
N THR A 426 -17.54 0.09 6.25
CA THR A 426 -16.59 -0.71 7.03
C THR A 426 -16.22 -0.01 8.34
N LEU A 427 -16.13 -0.80 9.42
CA LEU A 427 -15.78 -0.37 10.77
C LEU A 427 -14.45 -0.97 11.25
N PRO A 428 -13.68 -0.25 12.06
CA PRO A 428 -12.43 -0.75 12.65
C PRO A 428 -12.68 -1.89 13.66
N ILE A 429 -11.78 -2.89 13.74
CA ILE A 429 -11.83 -3.93 14.79
C ILE A 429 -11.68 -3.34 16.18
N GLY A 430 -12.25 -4.02 17.18
CA GLY A 430 -12.20 -3.56 18.57
C GLY A 430 -13.27 -2.53 18.91
N ILE A 431 -14.13 -2.13 17.96
CA ILE A 431 -15.23 -1.21 18.23
C ILE A 431 -16.33 -1.86 19.06
N ARG A 432 -16.68 -1.24 20.18
CA ARG A 432 -17.86 -1.60 20.98
C ARG A 432 -19.12 -1.03 20.32
N ARG A 433 -19.68 -1.77 19.35
CA ARG A 433 -20.82 -1.34 18.52
C ARG A 433 -21.99 -0.73 19.33
N SER A 434 -22.30 -1.28 20.50
CA SER A 434 -23.38 -0.78 21.38
C SER A 434 -23.16 0.63 21.93
N GLU A 435 -21.94 1.17 21.85
CA GLU A 435 -21.60 2.51 22.36
C GLU A 435 -21.75 3.61 21.31
N TYR A 436 -22.10 3.29 20.06
CA TYR A 436 -22.07 4.24 18.96
C TYR A 436 -23.42 4.35 18.23
N ALA A 437 -23.68 5.55 17.71
CA ALA A 437 -24.78 5.85 16.81
C ALA A 437 -24.26 6.36 15.47
N LEU A 438 -24.98 6.08 14.38
CA LEU A 438 -24.69 6.61 13.05
C LEU A 438 -25.17 8.06 12.90
N VAL A 439 -24.31 8.90 12.36
CA VAL A 439 -24.53 10.32 12.11
C VAL A 439 -24.45 10.60 10.62
N GLU A 440 -25.39 11.43 10.16
CA GLU A 440 -25.43 12.04 8.83
C GLU A 440 -25.35 13.56 8.99
N ASP A 441 -24.26 14.17 8.52
CA ASP A 441 -24.02 15.63 8.60
C ASP A 441 -24.30 16.25 9.97
N GLY A 442 -23.81 15.60 11.02
CA GLY A 442 -23.98 16.07 12.41
C GLY A 442 -25.31 15.69 13.05
N THR A 443 -26.24 15.09 12.30
CA THR A 443 -27.53 14.61 12.83
C THR A 443 -27.48 13.11 13.08
N ILE A 444 -27.78 12.68 14.31
CA ILE A 444 -27.90 11.26 14.64
C ILE A 444 -29.11 10.68 13.90
N LEU A 445 -28.91 9.59 13.17
CA LEU A 445 -29.97 8.87 12.49
C LEU A 445 -30.79 8.08 13.53
N SER A 446 -32.08 8.40 13.63
CA SER A 446 -32.96 8.02 14.74
C SER A 446 -33.36 6.54 14.80
N ALA A 447 -33.05 5.74 13.77
CA ALA A 447 -33.56 4.37 13.63
C ALA A 447 -32.42 3.34 13.53
N GLY A 448 -31.73 3.16 14.66
CA GLY A 448 -30.70 2.12 14.83
C GLY A 448 -31.29 0.73 15.11
N GLY A 449 -30.56 -0.31 14.72
CA GLY A 449 -30.97 -1.72 14.92
C GLY A 449 -31.89 -2.27 13.83
N ALA A 450 -32.08 -1.54 12.72
CA ALA A 450 -32.79 -2.05 11.55
C ALA A 450 -32.05 -3.28 10.98
N ILE A 451 -32.78 -4.21 10.37
CA ILE A 451 -32.16 -5.27 9.57
C ILE A 451 -31.83 -4.75 8.17
N GLU A 452 -30.88 -5.39 7.49
CA GLU A 452 -30.42 -4.95 6.17
C GLU A 452 -31.57 -4.85 5.15
N ALA A 453 -32.53 -5.77 5.19
CA ALA A 453 -33.72 -5.75 4.33
C ALA A 453 -34.57 -4.47 4.46
N ASP A 454 -34.69 -3.91 5.67
CA ASP A 454 -35.45 -2.68 5.90
C ASP A 454 -34.70 -1.46 5.35
N THR A 455 -33.38 -1.41 5.53
CA THR A 455 -32.56 -0.36 4.92
C THR A 455 -32.63 -0.39 3.40
N ALA A 456 -32.76 -1.56 2.78
CA ALA A 456 -32.83 -1.70 1.33
C ALA A 456 -34.20 -1.26 0.79
N SER A 457 -35.28 -1.70 1.43
CA SER A 457 -36.66 -1.51 0.95
C SER A 457 -37.28 -0.16 1.33
N GLN A 458 -37.03 0.33 2.55
CA GLN A 458 -37.64 1.55 3.08
C GLN A 458 -36.65 2.73 3.04
N GLY A 459 -35.41 2.47 3.48
CA GLY A 459 -34.37 3.49 3.63
C GLY A 459 -34.76 4.56 4.67
N ARG A 460 -34.54 5.84 4.36
CA ARG A 460 -34.91 7.03 5.17
C ARG A 460 -34.17 7.12 6.51
N GLY A 461 -32.86 6.91 6.48
CA GLY A 461 -32.01 7.01 7.67
C GLY A 461 -32.04 5.77 8.56
N LEU A 462 -32.69 4.67 8.12
CA LEU A 462 -32.57 3.38 8.79
C LEU A 462 -31.12 2.90 8.77
N TRP A 463 -30.66 2.31 9.86
CA TRP A 463 -29.33 1.72 9.96
C TRP A 463 -29.24 0.62 11.01
N GLY A 464 -28.22 -0.22 10.90
CA GLY A 464 -27.92 -1.27 11.87
C GLY A 464 -26.52 -1.85 11.64
N TYR A 465 -26.11 -2.72 12.56
CA TYR A 465 -24.86 -3.46 12.39
C TYR A 465 -25.14 -4.76 11.65
N ALA A 466 -24.30 -5.08 10.66
CA ALA A 466 -24.43 -6.34 9.95
C ALA A 466 -24.03 -7.53 10.85
N ASP A 467 -24.62 -8.69 10.57
CA ASP A 467 -24.37 -9.94 11.30
C ASP A 467 -22.95 -10.49 11.06
N ILE A 468 -22.46 -11.32 11.98
CA ILE A 468 -21.06 -11.73 12.18
C ILE A 468 -20.35 -12.20 10.89
N ASP A 469 -21.05 -12.92 10.01
CA ASP A 469 -20.45 -13.50 8.80
C ASP A 469 -20.20 -12.47 7.68
N ALA A 470 -20.76 -11.26 7.80
CA ALA A 470 -20.67 -10.19 6.81
C ALA A 470 -19.51 -9.19 7.06
N GLY A 471 -18.72 -9.43 8.11
CA GLY A 471 -17.62 -8.58 8.51
C GLY A 471 -18.03 -7.40 9.41
N ASN A 472 -17.04 -6.64 9.88
CA ASN A 472 -17.27 -5.56 10.83
C ASN A 472 -17.81 -4.32 10.11
N THR A 473 -19.12 -4.30 9.88
CA THR A 473 -19.76 -3.31 9.03
C THR A 473 -21.06 -2.77 9.62
N VAL A 474 -21.43 -1.58 9.18
CA VAL A 474 -22.74 -0.97 9.42
C VAL A 474 -23.49 -0.91 8.09
N HIS A 475 -24.74 -1.35 8.07
CA HIS A 475 -25.64 -1.13 6.94
C HIS A 475 -26.53 0.08 7.24
N PHE A 476 -26.76 0.94 6.26
CA PHE A 476 -27.47 2.20 6.46
C PHE A 476 -28.08 2.74 5.16
N SER A 477 -28.97 3.71 5.29
CA SER A 477 -29.49 4.53 4.20
C SER A 477 -29.37 6.00 4.58
N SER A 478 -29.31 6.90 3.60
CA SER A 478 -29.42 8.33 3.89
C SER A 478 -30.83 8.70 4.32
N SER A 479 -30.94 9.79 5.07
CA SER A 479 -32.21 10.32 5.60
C SER A 479 -33.28 10.59 4.53
N ASP A 480 -32.86 10.92 3.31
CA ASP A 480 -33.72 11.23 2.16
C ASP A 480 -33.57 10.24 1.00
N ASN A 481 -32.91 9.09 1.23
CA ASN A 481 -32.61 8.08 0.22
C ASN A 481 -31.71 8.53 -0.96
N SER A 482 -31.09 9.71 -0.87
CA SER A 482 -30.03 10.11 -1.79
C SER A 482 -28.80 9.21 -1.66
N ASN A 483 -28.02 9.07 -2.74
CA ASN A 483 -26.84 8.20 -2.74
C ASN A 483 -25.70 8.78 -1.86
N PRO A 484 -25.33 8.16 -0.72
CA PRO A 484 -24.25 8.58 0.20
C PRO A 484 -22.89 8.80 -0.46
N LEU A 485 -22.64 8.21 -1.63
CA LEU A 485 -21.39 8.35 -2.36
C LEU A 485 -21.32 9.62 -3.19
N THR A 486 -22.45 10.28 -3.43
CA THR A 486 -22.57 11.40 -4.37
C THR A 486 -23.33 12.59 -3.81
N ASN A 487 -24.01 12.43 -2.67
CA ASN A 487 -24.82 13.48 -2.07
C ASN A 487 -24.01 14.52 -1.27
N GLY A 488 -22.70 14.33 -1.14
CA GLY A 488 -21.80 15.26 -0.46
C GLY A 488 -21.90 15.26 1.07
N ARG A 489 -22.68 14.35 1.66
CA ARG A 489 -22.87 14.24 3.10
C ARG A 489 -21.76 13.41 3.76
N ARG A 490 -21.49 13.69 5.03
CA ARG A 490 -20.55 12.91 5.85
C ARG A 490 -21.30 11.91 6.72
N TYR A 491 -20.82 10.67 6.68
CA TYR A 491 -21.34 9.56 7.46
C TYR A 491 -20.27 9.07 8.42
N TYR A 492 -20.59 9.04 9.71
CA TYR A 492 -19.65 8.62 10.75
C TYR A 492 -20.41 8.11 11.98
N LEU A 493 -19.74 7.30 12.79
CA LEU A 493 -20.24 6.91 14.10
C LEU A 493 -19.79 7.92 15.15
N THR A 494 -20.67 8.26 16.09
CA THR A 494 -20.34 9.02 17.30
C THR A 494 -20.80 8.27 18.54
N ARG A 495 -20.24 8.54 19.72
CA ARG A 495 -20.72 7.85 20.92
C ARG A 495 -22.17 8.18 21.20
N ASN A 496 -22.90 7.21 21.72
CA ASN A 496 -24.23 7.44 22.27
C ASN A 496 -24.12 8.54 23.34
N PRO A 497 -24.94 9.60 23.25
CA PRO A 497 -24.92 10.72 24.18
C PRO A 497 -25.30 10.33 25.62
#